data_AF-A0A7C1Z6Z5-F1
#
_entry.id   AF-A0A7C1Z6Z5-F1
#
_cell.length_a   1.000
_cell.length_b   1.000
_cell.length_c   1.000
_cell.angle_alpha   90.00
_cell.angle_beta   90.00
_cell.angle_gamma   90.00
#
_symmetry.space_group_name_H-M   'P 1'
#
loop_
_entity.id
_entity.type
_entity.pdbx_description
1 polymer ?
#
loop_
_entity_poly.entity_id
_entity_poly.type
_entity_poly.pdbx_seq_one_letter_code
_entity_poly.pdbx_strand_id
1 'polypeptide(L)' 'MRMLRVILHFHERAVQIIAKGCPIIVIHDLPIVNTLVRMKTTVPNEQLEQIDEIWKALDEQMDQVKRNYR' A
#
# COMPACT_ATOMS: atom_id res chain seq x y z
N MET A 1 -8.18 4.40 14.83
CA MET A 1 -6.85 4.43 14.17
C MET A 1 -6.79 3.43 13.00
N ARG A 2 -7.36 3.77 11.83
CA ARG A 2 -7.37 2.87 10.65
C ARG A 2 -6.31 3.28 9.61
N MET A 3 -6.21 4.57 9.26
CA MET A 3 -5.22 5.09 8.30
C MET A 3 -3.77 4.78 8.69
N LEU A 4 -3.40 4.97 9.95
CA LEU A 4 -2.03 4.67 10.41
C LEU A 4 -1.67 3.18 10.21
N ARG A 5 -2.62 2.28 10.43
CA ARG A 5 -2.38 0.84 10.21
C ARG A 5 -2.12 0.54 8.73
N VAL A 6 -2.82 1.18 7.80
CA VAL A 6 -2.56 1.00 6.36
C VAL A 6 -1.13 1.44 6.01
N ILE A 7 -0.69 2.59 6.52
CA ILE A 7 0.66 3.12 6.24
C ILE A 7 1.73 2.18 6.80
N LEU A 8 1.57 1.70 8.03
CA LEU A 8 2.49 0.73 8.64
C LEU A 8 2.52 -0.59 7.86
N HIS A 9 1.35 -1.08 7.45
CA HIS A 9 1.21 -2.30 6.67
C HIS A 9 1.89 -2.20 5.30
N PHE A 10 1.80 -1.04 4.63
CA PHE A 10 2.55 -0.77 3.41
C PHE A 10 4.06 -0.81 3.67
N HIS A 11 4.53 -0.13 4.71
CA HIS A 11 5.95 -0.06 5.05
C HIS A 11 6.54 -1.45 5.31
N GLU A 12 5.90 -2.26 6.17
CA GLU A 12 6.38 -3.62 6.47
C GLU A 12 6.49 -4.49 5.22
N ARG A 13 5.50 -4.44 4.34
CA ARG A 13 5.50 -5.23 3.11
C ARG A 13 6.49 -4.72 2.08
N ALA A 14 6.66 -3.40 1.97
CA ALA A 14 7.66 -2.82 1.09
C ALA A 14 9.07 -3.29 1.48
N VAL A 15 9.40 -3.25 2.78
CA VAL A 15 10.70 -3.74 3.28
C VAL A 15 10.91 -5.22 2.92
N GLN A 16 9.90 -6.06 3.11
CA GLN A 16 9.99 -7.49 2.74
C GLN A 16 10.22 -7.72 1.24
N ILE A 17 9.59 -6.93 0.38
CA ILE A 17 9.73 -7.05 -1.08
C ILE A 17 11.10 -6.52 -1.53
N ILE A 18 11.56 -5.39 -0.98
CA ILE A 18 12.89 -4.83 -1.26
C ILE A 18 13.98 -5.80 -0.83
N ALA A 19 13.82 -6.46 0.33
CA ALA A 19 14.76 -7.46 0.82
C ALA A 19 14.94 -8.66 -0.13
N LYS A 20 13.99 -8.91 -1.05
CA LYS A 20 14.09 -9.93 -2.11
C LYS A 20 14.80 -9.45 -3.37
N GLY A 21 15.33 -8.23 -3.39
CA GLY A 21 16.00 -7.64 -4.54
C GLY A 21 15.08 -6.83 -5.46
N CYS A 22 13.84 -6.55 -5.05
CA CYS A 22 12.97 -5.65 -5.80
C CYS A 22 13.47 -4.20 -5.69
N PRO A 23 13.68 -3.49 -6.82
CA PRO A 23 14.06 -2.09 -6.78
C PRO A 23 12.96 -1.21 -6.16
N ILE A 24 13.37 -0.25 -5.33
CA ILE A 24 12.43 0.68 -4.66
C ILE A 24 11.57 1.49 -5.66
N ILE A 25 12.09 1.74 -6.86
CA ILE A 25 11.38 2.47 -7.92
C ILE A 25 10.07 1.75 -8.30
N VAL A 26 10.07 0.42 -8.31
CA VAL A 26 8.91 -0.40 -8.69
C VAL A 26 7.79 -0.26 -7.66
N ILE A 27 8.15 -0.18 -6.37
CA ILE A 27 7.18 0.02 -5.29
C ILE A 27 6.66 1.46 -5.31
N HIS A 28 7.52 2.44 -5.55
CA HIS A 28 7.12 3.85 -5.60
C HIS A 28 6.20 4.15 -6.80
N ASP A 29 6.37 3.44 -7.91
CA ASP A 29 5.55 3.60 -9.12
C ASP A 29 4.17 2.93 -9.01
N LEU A 30 3.91 2.19 -7.92
CA LEU A 30 2.61 1.56 -7.72
C LEU A 30 1.50 2.63 -7.57
N PRO A 31 0.37 2.50 -8.29
CA PRO A 31 -0.76 3.42 -8.19
C PRO A 31 -1.24 3.63 -6.75
N ILE A 32 -1.14 2.60 -5.91
CA ILE A 32 -1.55 2.67 -4.50
C ILE A 32 -0.79 3.72 -3.70
N VAL A 33 0.46 4.04 -4.04
CA VAL A 33 1.26 5.05 -3.32
C VAL A 33 0.62 6.43 -3.42
N ASN A 34 0.17 6.81 -4.62
CA ASN A 34 -0.56 8.07 -4.81
C ASN A 34 -1.87 8.09 -4.01
N THR A 35 -2.58 6.97 -3.95
CA THR A 35 -3.81 6.83 -3.14
C THR A 35 -3.51 6.99 -1.65
N LEU A 36 -2.45 6.37 -1.13
CA LEU A 36 -2.03 6.47 0.27
C LEU A 36 -1.64 7.90 0.66
N VAL A 37 -0.88 8.60 -0.19
CA VAL A 37 -0.47 9.99 0.03
C VAL A 37 -1.69 10.92 0.08
N ARG A 38 -2.68 10.68 -0.79
CA ARG A 38 -3.91 11.50 -0.85
C ARG A 38 -4.98 11.06 0.15
N MET A 39 -4.86 9.88 0.76
CA MET A 39 -5.88 9.26 1.62
C MET A 39 -6.41 10.20 2.70
N LYS A 40 -5.54 11.00 3.34
CA LYS A 40 -5.94 12.00 4.36
C LYS A 40 -6.91 13.06 3.82
N THR A 41 -6.81 13.38 2.53
CA THR A 41 -7.63 14.40 1.85
C THR A 41 -8.82 13.79 1.09
N THR A 42 -8.71 12.56 0.60
CA THR A 42 -9.76 11.92 -0.22
C THR A 42 -10.75 11.07 0.57
N VAL A 43 -10.39 10.57 1.76
CA VAL A 43 -11.29 9.73 2.56
C VAL A 43 -11.96 10.56 3.66
N PRO A 44 -13.27 10.84 3.57
CA PRO A 44 -14.03 11.47 4.64
C PRO A 44 -14.04 10.58 5.90
N ASN A 45 -14.05 11.18 7.08
CA ASN A 45 -14.14 10.44 8.35
C ASN A 45 -15.41 9.57 8.46
N GLU A 46 -16.45 9.90 7.70
CA GLU A 46 -17.73 9.17 7.66
C GLU A 46 -17.70 7.92 6.75
N GLN A 47 -16.65 7.75 5.93
CA GLN A 47 -16.53 6.67 4.95
C GLN A 47 -15.32 5.78 5.24
N LEU A 48 -15.28 5.21 6.46
CA LEU A 48 -14.20 4.33 6.91
C LEU A 48 -14.08 3.03 6.10
N GLU A 49 -15.13 2.64 5.38
CA GLU A 49 -15.17 1.46 4.51
C GLU A 49 -14.19 1.59 3.32
N GLN A 50 -13.97 2.82 2.83
CA GLN A 50 -12.99 3.07 1.76
C GLN A 50 -11.56 2.75 2.20
N ILE A 51 -11.28 2.83 3.50
CA ILE A 51 -9.96 2.45 4.03
C ILE A 51 -9.76 0.94 3.89
N ASP A 52 -10.82 0.15 4.05
CA ASP A 52 -10.77 -1.30 3.91
C ASP A 52 -10.60 -1.70 2.42
N GLU A 53 -11.18 -0.94 1.48
CA GLU A 53 -10.90 -1.10 0.05
C GLU A 53 -9.46 -0.76 -0.33
N ILE A 54 -8.93 0.36 0.19
CA ILE A 54 -7.52 0.74 0.01
C ILE A 54 -6.61 -0.34 0.56
N TRP A 55 -6.94 -0.93 1.71
CA TRP A 55 -6.18 -2.04 2.29
C TRP A 55 -6.13 -3.23 1.34
N LYS A 56 -7.29 -3.63 0.80
CA LYS A 56 -7.38 -4.77 -0.12
C LYS A 56 -6.61 -4.52 -1.41
N ALA A 57 -6.72 -3.33 -1.99
CA ALA A 57 -5.97 -2.94 -3.18
C ALA A 57 -4.45 -2.91 -2.94
N LEU A 58 -4.04 -2.50 -1.74
CA LEU A 58 -2.64 -2.54 -1.30
C LEU A 58 -2.13 -3.98 -1.16
N ASP A 59 -2.92 -4.88 -0.57
CA ASP A 59 -2.64 -6.33 -0.53
C ASP A 59 -2.41 -6.90 -1.93
N GLU A 60 -3.36 -6.68 -2.82
CA GLU A 60 -3.34 -7.23 -4.17
C GLU A 60 -2.15 -6.72 -5.02
N GLN A 61 -1.90 -5.41 -5.02
CA GLN A 61 -0.79 -4.83 -5.78
C GLN A 61 0.57 -5.30 -5.26
N MET A 62 0.76 -5.33 -3.94
CA MET A 62 2.03 -5.75 -3.34
C MET A 62 2.28 -7.25 -3.51
N ASP A 63 1.23 -8.08 -3.45
CA ASP A 63 1.36 -9.52 -3.71
C ASP A 63 1.71 -9.80 -5.17
N GLN A 64 1.17 -9.02 -6.11
CA GLN A 64 1.54 -9.11 -7.52
C GLN A 64 3.02 -8.79 -7.71
N VAL A 65 3.53 -7.72 -7.09
CA VAL A 65 4.96 -7.41 -7.12
C VAL A 65 5.76 -8.54 -6.48
N LYS A 66 5.36 -9.02 -5.30
CA LYS A 66 6.06 -10.10 -4.59
C LYS A 66 6.15 -11.39 -5.41
N ARG A 67 5.16 -11.71 -6.24
CA ARG A 67 5.18 -12.86 -7.16
C ARG A 67 6.20 -12.69 -8.28
N ASN A 68 6.39 -11.47 -8.78
CA ASN A 68 7.34 -11.18 -9.85
C ASN A 68 8.81 -11.28 -9.39
N TYR A 69 9.06 -11.16 -8.08
CA TYR A 69 10.39 -11.20 -7.46
C TYR A 69 10.54 -12.38 -6.47
N ARG A 70 9.90 -13.53 -6.76
CA ARG A 70 10.00 -14.76 -5.95
C ARG A 70 11.07 -15.70 -6.45
#